data_AF-A0AAU1C3D3-F1
#
_entry.id   AF-A0AAU1C3D3-F1
#
_cell.length_a   1.000
_cell.length_b   1.000
_cell.length_c   1.000
_cell.angle_alpha   90.00
_cell.angle_beta   90.00
_cell.angle_gamma   90.00
#
_symmetry.space_group_name_H-M   'P 1'
#
loop_
_entity.id
_entity.type
_entity.pdbx_description
1 polymer ?
#
loop_
_entity_poly.entity_id
_entity_poly.type
_entity_poly.pdbx_seq_one_letter_code
_entity_poly.pdbx_strand_id
1 'polypeptide(L)'
;MIDPQQRFHDSLDVLDAAFAPLSEPSVPVGGCTHCYTDADLEALAGPVHQVPDELIFSVAHETPDHWDDFPGLYRRLTPRIVRLLTAGRFDHAMIASRLLAAGWGAWPAPERIAVERVRHAWWRSALHAHPSTGHITHVLETLSVTAGTLAPWLAAWAETRTEASDLHLSDALDHWLCEGELADLRLGFYDELHATPELLPWLLPLEVGCIGAVHAGGVAASVLAVGGWLADRRAAHRIMAGQLVLVDIGPPRRLRSRPGQLQVRDLGHVPGSVDSWALCAKSG
;
A
#
# COMPACT_ATOMS: atom_id res chain seq x y z
N MET A 1 -16.25 13.31 24.97
CA MET A 1 -15.32 12.42 24.26
C MET A 1 -14.62 13.26 23.21
N ILE A 2 -13.30 13.13 23.04
CA ILE A 2 -12.57 13.86 21.99
C ILE A 2 -12.87 13.18 20.65
N ASP A 3 -13.21 13.99 19.65
CA ASP A 3 -13.45 13.61 18.25
C ASP A 3 -12.25 12.83 17.66
N PRO A 4 -12.46 11.68 16.96
CA PRO A 4 -11.40 10.95 16.26
C PRO A 4 -10.53 11.82 15.36
N GLN A 5 -11.11 12.80 14.65
CA GLN A 5 -10.34 13.69 13.77
C GLN A 5 -9.42 14.61 14.56
N GLN A 6 -9.91 15.18 15.66
CA GLN A 6 -9.06 15.98 16.55
C GLN A 6 -7.91 15.16 17.14
N ARG A 7 -8.19 13.93 17.60
CA ARG A 7 -7.14 13.02 18.11
C ARG A 7 -6.08 12.72 17.06
N PHE A 8 -6.48 12.59 15.80
CA PHE A 8 -5.56 12.39 14.70
C PHE A 8 -4.66 13.61 14.48
N HIS A 9 -5.22 14.83 14.44
CA HIS A 9 -4.41 16.05 14.35
C HIS A 9 -3.45 16.19 15.54
N ASP A 10 -3.92 15.98 16.77
CA ASP A 10 -3.08 16.02 17.98
C ASP A 10 -1.92 15.01 17.88
N SER A 11 -2.14 13.84 17.27
CA SER A 11 -1.09 12.84 17.09
C SER A 11 -0.01 13.26 16.08
N LEU A 12 -0.37 14.04 15.06
CA LEU A 12 0.59 14.61 14.11
C LEU A 12 1.46 15.69 14.78
N ASP A 13 0.88 16.48 15.69
CA ASP A 13 1.65 17.47 16.45
C ASP A 13 2.62 16.79 17.44
N VAL A 14 2.20 15.67 18.04
CA VAL A 14 3.09 14.81 18.85
C VAL A 14 4.21 14.21 18.01
N LEU A 15 3.94 13.84 16.75
CA LEU A 15 4.96 13.37 15.81
C LEU A 15 5.99 14.46 15.56
N ASP A 16 5.56 15.67 15.20
CA ASP A 16 6.47 16.80 14.97
C ASP A 16 7.33 17.07 16.22
N ALA A 17 6.74 17.05 17.42
CA ALA A 17 7.47 17.26 18.67
C ALA A 17 8.52 16.16 18.95
N ALA A 18 8.22 14.90 18.64
CA ALA A 18 9.15 13.79 18.85
C ALA A 18 10.37 13.85 17.91
N PHE A 19 10.18 14.39 16.70
CA PHE A 19 11.22 14.53 15.68
C PHE A 19 11.86 15.92 15.63
N ALA A 20 11.42 16.87 16.47
CA ALA A 20 11.99 18.21 16.57
C ALA A 20 13.53 18.22 16.74
N PRO A 21 14.16 17.29 17.52
CA PRO A 21 15.63 17.23 17.61
C PRO A 21 16.35 16.93 16.28
N LEU A 22 15.65 16.34 15.30
CA LEU A 22 16.18 16.03 13.97
C LEU A 22 15.84 17.13 12.94
N SER A 23 15.03 18.12 13.30
CA SER A 23 14.46 19.09 12.35
C SER A 23 15.41 20.21 11.94
N GLU A 24 16.45 20.45 12.73
CA GLU A 24 17.50 21.44 12.44
C GLU A 24 18.52 20.90 11.43
N PRO A 25 19.39 21.77 10.85
CA PRO A 25 20.41 21.34 9.91
C PRO A 25 21.26 20.19 10.47
N SER A 26 21.43 19.15 9.65
CA SER A 26 22.18 17.96 10.04
C SER A 26 23.59 17.95 9.44
N VAL A 27 24.30 16.83 9.61
CA VAL A 27 25.43 16.48 8.74
C VAL A 27 25.03 16.59 7.25
N PRO A 28 25.99 16.85 6.35
CA PRO A 28 25.73 16.93 4.92
C PRO A 28 24.98 15.69 4.42
N VAL A 29 23.94 15.90 3.63
CA VAL A 29 23.23 14.83 2.93
C VAL A 29 24.01 14.53 1.65
N GLY A 30 24.40 13.28 1.47
CA GLY A 30 25.03 12.78 0.25
C GLY A 30 24.08 11.88 -0.54
N GLY A 31 24.36 11.70 -1.82
CA GLY A 31 23.56 10.88 -2.72
C GLY A 31 23.99 10.99 -4.17
N CYS A 32 23.14 10.52 -5.07
CA CYS A 32 23.41 10.50 -6.50
C CYS A 32 23.49 11.91 -7.10
N THR A 33 24.70 12.36 -7.42
CA THR A 33 24.97 13.68 -8.04
C THR A 33 24.60 13.76 -9.53
N HIS A 34 24.17 12.64 -10.13
CA HIS A 34 23.56 12.66 -11.46
C HIS A 34 22.06 13.01 -11.40
N CYS A 35 21.37 12.61 -10.33
CA CYS A 35 19.94 12.84 -10.14
C CYS A 35 19.66 14.15 -9.41
N TYR A 36 20.54 14.56 -8.51
CA TYR A 36 20.37 15.73 -7.64
C TYR A 36 21.57 16.66 -7.75
N THR A 37 21.30 17.97 -7.73
CA THR A 37 22.36 18.98 -7.69
C THR A 37 22.91 19.12 -6.28
N ASP A 38 24.11 19.67 -6.13
CA ASP A 38 24.67 20.00 -4.81
C ASP A 38 23.73 20.90 -4.00
N ALA A 39 23.00 21.81 -4.67
CA ALA A 39 22.01 22.68 -4.04
C ALA A 39 20.78 21.92 -3.52
N ASP A 40 20.35 20.86 -4.21
CA ASP A 40 19.25 20.00 -3.75
C ASP A 40 19.67 19.20 -2.50
N LEU A 41 20.89 18.66 -2.51
CA LEU A 41 21.46 17.94 -1.37
C LEU A 41 21.68 18.88 -0.17
N GLU A 42 22.13 20.12 -0.40
CA GLU A 42 22.24 21.15 0.63
C GLU A 42 20.86 21.53 1.20
N ALA A 43 19.84 21.66 0.34
CA ALA A 43 18.47 21.91 0.78
C ALA A 43 17.93 20.76 1.65
N LEU A 44 18.18 19.50 1.28
CA LEU A 44 17.83 18.32 2.07
C LEU A 44 18.54 18.28 3.43
N ALA A 45 19.78 18.79 3.52
CA ALA A 45 20.53 18.90 4.77
C ALA A 45 20.06 20.07 5.66
N GLY A 46 19.44 21.09 5.08
CA GLY A 46 18.88 22.27 5.77
C GLY A 46 17.64 21.97 6.61
N PRO A 47 17.07 22.96 7.32
CA PRO A 47 15.97 22.75 8.26
C PRO A 47 14.76 22.06 7.60
N VAL A 48 14.20 21.02 8.21
CA VAL A 48 13.16 20.17 7.61
C VAL A 48 11.94 20.97 7.13
N HIS A 49 11.57 22.04 7.83
CA HIS A 49 10.42 22.87 7.46
C HIS A 49 10.66 23.71 6.19
N GLN A 50 11.92 23.89 5.79
CA GLN A 50 12.34 24.66 4.60
C GLN A 50 12.64 23.76 3.40
N VAL A 51 12.70 22.44 3.59
CA VAL A 51 12.91 21.49 2.48
C VAL A 51 11.71 21.59 1.53
N PRO A 52 11.95 21.86 0.23
CA PRO A 52 10.89 21.89 -0.78
C PRO A 52 10.14 20.55 -0.86
N ASP A 53 8.82 20.59 -1.03
CA ASP A 53 8.02 19.37 -1.12
C ASP A 53 8.50 18.44 -2.25
N GLU A 54 8.91 18.98 -3.41
CA GLU A 54 9.46 18.18 -4.53
C GLU A 54 10.66 17.32 -4.13
N LEU A 55 11.50 17.80 -3.20
CA LEU A 55 12.60 17.01 -2.65
C LEU A 55 12.13 16.00 -1.60
N ILE A 56 11.07 16.30 -0.86
CA ILE A 56 10.40 15.29 -0.01
C ILE A 56 9.79 14.19 -0.88
N PHE A 57 9.14 14.53 -1.98
CA PHE A 57 8.60 13.58 -2.97
C PHE A 57 9.71 12.67 -3.53
N SER A 58 10.82 13.29 -3.91
CA SER A 58 12.03 12.60 -4.38
C SER A 58 12.53 11.56 -3.37
N VAL A 59 12.78 11.96 -2.13
CA VAL A 59 13.24 11.02 -1.07
C VAL A 59 12.21 9.94 -0.78
N ALA A 60 10.92 10.27 -0.87
CA ALA A 60 9.83 9.35 -0.62
C ALA A 60 9.65 8.27 -1.71
N HIS A 61 10.03 8.54 -2.96
CA HIS A 61 9.77 7.65 -4.10
C HIS A 61 11.02 7.00 -4.67
N GLU A 62 12.17 7.68 -4.64
CA GLU A 62 13.40 7.17 -5.25
C GLU A 62 14.00 6.02 -4.46
N THR A 63 14.58 5.02 -5.15
CA THR A 63 15.26 3.85 -4.56
C THR A 63 16.24 4.24 -3.44
N PRO A 64 16.35 3.45 -2.35
CA PRO A 64 17.18 3.83 -1.20
C PRO A 64 18.66 4.08 -1.54
N ASP A 65 19.18 3.45 -2.60
CA ASP A 65 20.57 3.56 -3.04
C ASP A 65 20.92 4.91 -3.69
N HIS A 66 19.93 5.77 -3.99
CA HIS A 66 20.16 7.15 -4.40
C HIS A 66 20.68 8.04 -3.27
N TRP A 67 20.64 7.58 -2.02
CA TRP A 67 21.00 8.35 -0.84
C TRP A 67 22.08 7.62 -0.04
N ASP A 68 23.15 8.33 0.33
CA ASP A 68 24.27 7.73 1.07
C ASP A 68 23.84 7.20 2.45
N ASP A 69 22.89 7.88 3.10
CA ASP A 69 22.25 7.46 4.35
C ASP A 69 20.72 7.57 4.24
N PHE A 70 20.12 6.70 3.41
CA PHE A 70 18.67 6.64 3.29
C PHE A 70 17.95 6.44 4.65
N PRO A 71 18.35 5.51 5.55
CA PRO A 71 17.65 5.35 6.82
C PRO A 71 17.66 6.60 7.69
N GLY A 72 18.79 7.31 7.79
CA GLY A 72 18.89 8.56 8.54
C GLY A 72 18.08 9.69 7.91
N LEU A 73 18.20 9.87 6.58
CA LEU A 73 17.48 10.91 5.83
C LEU A 73 15.96 10.70 5.92
N TYR A 74 15.49 9.48 5.68
CA TYR A 74 14.07 9.16 5.68
C TYR A 74 13.45 9.30 7.08
N ARG A 75 14.16 8.84 8.12
CA ARG A 75 13.77 9.06 9.52
C ARG A 75 13.61 10.54 9.83
N ARG A 76 14.58 11.36 9.43
CA ARG A 76 14.54 12.82 9.63
C ARG A 76 13.33 13.48 8.95
N LEU A 77 13.01 13.08 7.73
CA LEU A 77 11.91 13.65 6.94
C LEU A 77 10.54 13.05 7.26
N THR A 78 10.47 12.03 8.12
CA THR A 78 9.23 11.28 8.41
C THR A 78 8.04 12.16 8.79
N PRO A 79 8.16 13.21 9.63
CA PRO A 79 7.00 14.05 9.95
C PRO A 79 6.37 14.71 8.73
N ARG A 80 7.20 15.23 7.80
CA ARG A 80 6.73 15.80 6.53
C ARG A 80 6.13 14.73 5.63
N ILE A 81 6.78 13.57 5.56
CA ILE A 81 6.31 12.44 4.74
C ILE A 81 4.92 11.97 5.20
N VAL A 82 4.73 11.79 6.50
CA VAL A 82 3.46 11.34 7.10
C VAL A 82 2.35 12.37 6.89
N ARG A 83 2.63 13.67 7.03
CA ARG A 83 1.63 14.73 6.76
C ARG A 83 1.20 14.74 5.30
N LEU A 84 2.12 14.57 4.36
CA LEU A 84 1.80 14.49 2.92
C LEU A 84 1.03 13.21 2.59
N LEU A 85 1.45 12.06 3.13
CA LEU A 85 0.75 10.78 2.96
C LEU A 85 -0.70 10.87 3.41
N THR A 86 -0.92 11.36 4.64
CA THR A 86 -2.27 11.46 5.22
C THR A 86 -3.14 12.53 4.57
N ALA A 87 -2.54 13.46 3.82
CA ALA A 87 -3.23 14.40 2.95
C ALA A 87 -3.51 13.84 1.54
N GLY A 88 -3.28 12.53 1.32
CA GLY A 88 -3.51 11.84 0.05
C GLY A 88 -2.53 12.24 -1.05
N ARG A 89 -1.33 12.69 -0.69
CA ARG A 89 -0.31 13.16 -1.65
C ARG A 89 0.69 12.09 -2.04
N PHE A 90 0.70 10.94 -1.37
CA PHE A 90 1.66 9.87 -1.65
C PHE A 90 0.99 8.53 -1.91
N ASP A 91 1.72 7.71 -2.66
CA ASP A 91 1.40 6.30 -2.83
C ASP A 91 1.62 5.53 -1.51
N HIS A 92 0.57 4.85 -1.05
CA HIS A 92 0.55 4.24 0.26
C HIS A 92 1.45 3.00 0.37
N ALA A 93 1.51 2.20 -0.70
CA ALA A 93 2.32 0.99 -0.78
C ALA A 93 3.81 1.35 -0.73
N MET A 94 4.21 2.34 -1.53
CA MET A 94 5.58 2.86 -1.57
C MET A 94 6.01 3.37 -0.20
N ILE A 95 5.24 4.27 0.43
CA ILE A 95 5.63 4.84 1.73
C ILE A 95 5.76 3.76 2.81
N ALA A 96 4.91 2.73 2.78
CA ALA A 96 5.01 1.60 3.70
C ALA A 96 6.34 0.86 3.55
N SER A 97 6.71 0.52 2.32
CA SER A 97 7.99 -0.12 1.97
C SER A 97 9.18 0.75 2.39
N ARG A 98 9.09 2.07 2.22
CA ARG A 98 10.14 3.00 2.61
C ARG A 98 10.33 3.13 4.11
N LEU A 99 9.23 3.13 4.88
CA LEU A 99 9.32 3.08 6.33
C LEU A 99 10.03 1.80 6.80
N LEU A 100 9.72 0.65 6.19
CA LEU A 100 10.40 -0.62 6.46
C LEU A 100 11.89 -0.53 6.11
N ALA A 101 12.23 -0.04 4.92
CA ALA A 101 13.61 0.14 4.48
C ALA A 101 14.42 1.11 5.37
N ALA A 102 13.75 2.13 5.93
CA ALA A 102 14.35 3.05 6.89
C ALA A 102 14.45 2.50 8.32
N GLY A 103 14.00 1.26 8.55
CA GLY A 103 14.11 0.58 9.84
C GLY A 103 13.27 1.23 10.94
N TRP A 104 12.07 1.75 10.61
CA TRP A 104 11.27 2.57 11.54
C TRP A 104 11.01 1.90 12.91
N GLY A 105 10.85 0.58 12.92
CA GLY A 105 10.65 -0.20 14.16
C GLY A 105 11.84 -0.20 15.12
N ALA A 106 13.04 0.17 14.66
CA ALA A 106 14.26 0.25 15.46
C ALA A 106 14.63 1.69 15.89
N TRP A 107 13.83 2.69 15.52
CA TRP A 107 14.07 4.08 15.93
C TRP A 107 13.95 4.27 17.45
N PRO A 108 14.56 5.33 18.01
CA PRO A 108 14.42 5.67 19.42
C PRO A 108 12.97 5.70 19.90
N ALA A 109 12.77 5.30 21.15
CA ALA A 109 11.44 5.11 21.72
C ALA A 109 10.49 6.31 21.55
N PRO A 110 10.90 7.58 21.76
CA PRO A 110 10.00 8.72 21.57
C PRO A 110 9.41 8.81 20.16
N GLU A 111 10.25 8.59 19.15
CA GLU A 111 9.88 8.67 17.74
C GLU A 111 8.98 7.50 17.33
N ARG A 112 9.38 6.27 17.68
CA ARG A 112 8.59 5.07 17.41
C ARG A 112 7.21 5.14 18.06
N ILE A 113 7.13 5.58 19.32
CA ILE A 113 5.85 5.76 20.02
C ILE A 113 4.99 6.82 19.32
N ALA A 114 5.57 7.90 18.81
CA ALA A 114 4.83 8.92 18.09
C ALA A 114 4.28 8.41 16.76
N VAL A 115 5.07 7.66 15.98
CA VAL A 115 4.62 6.99 14.76
C VAL A 115 3.45 6.04 15.05
N GLU A 116 3.55 5.22 16.10
CA GLU A 116 2.47 4.29 16.48
C GLU A 116 1.19 5.02 16.91
N ARG A 117 1.32 6.14 17.62
CA ARG A 117 0.17 6.98 17.98
C ARG A 117 -0.53 7.53 16.75
N VAL A 118 0.21 8.02 15.77
CA VAL A 118 -0.36 8.50 14.50
C VAL A 118 -1.08 7.37 13.77
N ARG A 119 -0.46 6.18 13.68
CA ARG A 119 -1.06 5.02 13.02
C ARG A 119 -2.41 4.64 13.61
N HIS A 120 -2.49 4.53 14.94
CA HIS A 120 -3.77 4.23 15.62
C HIS A 120 -4.79 5.35 15.50
N ALA A 121 -4.38 6.61 15.64
CA ALA A 121 -5.30 7.73 15.55
C ALA A 121 -5.84 7.92 14.11
N TRP A 122 -4.97 7.77 13.10
CA TRP A 122 -5.33 7.84 11.69
C TRP A 122 -6.35 6.77 11.32
N TRP A 123 -6.11 5.51 11.70
CA TRP A 123 -7.04 4.42 11.43
C TRP A 123 -8.43 4.69 12.01
N ARG A 124 -8.47 5.09 13.30
CA ARG A 124 -9.74 5.41 13.96
C ARG A 124 -10.43 6.59 13.30
N SER A 125 -9.69 7.61 12.88
CA SER A 125 -10.28 8.76 12.19
C SER A 125 -10.89 8.36 10.85
N ALA A 126 -10.15 7.59 10.03
CA ALA A 126 -10.60 7.11 8.73
C ALA A 126 -11.92 6.30 8.86
N LEU A 127 -12.01 5.39 9.84
CA LEU A 127 -13.22 4.61 10.08
C LEU A 127 -14.46 5.42 10.53
N HIS A 128 -14.27 6.65 11.03
CA HIS A 128 -15.37 7.50 11.49
C HIS A 128 -15.80 8.57 10.48
N ALA A 129 -15.13 8.67 9.32
CA ALA A 129 -15.44 9.65 8.28
C ALA A 129 -15.49 8.98 6.90
N HIS A 130 -16.63 9.12 6.19
CA HIS A 130 -16.80 8.63 4.82
C HIS A 130 -17.31 9.78 3.91
N PRO A 131 -16.68 10.02 2.74
CA PRO A 131 -15.39 9.46 2.35
C PRO A 131 -14.26 9.99 3.25
N SER A 132 -13.23 9.16 3.43
CA SER A 132 -11.98 9.58 4.10
C SER A 132 -11.02 10.22 3.10
N THR A 133 -9.99 10.91 3.60
CA THR A 133 -8.84 11.26 2.77
C THR A 133 -8.08 9.98 2.39
N GLY A 134 -8.09 9.63 1.10
CA GLY A 134 -7.57 8.36 0.59
C GLY A 134 -8.57 7.21 0.73
N HIS A 135 -8.38 6.17 -0.08
CA HIS A 135 -9.19 4.96 -0.03
C HIS A 135 -8.82 4.14 1.21
N ILE A 136 -9.82 3.56 1.90
CA ILE A 136 -9.60 2.88 3.19
C ILE A 136 -8.64 1.70 3.09
N THR A 137 -8.61 1.00 1.94
CA THR A 137 -7.70 -0.13 1.68
C THR A 137 -6.24 0.33 1.61
N HIS A 138 -5.98 1.51 1.04
CA HIS A 138 -4.63 2.09 1.01
C HIS A 138 -4.17 2.51 2.41
N VAL A 139 -5.06 3.07 3.23
CA VAL A 139 -4.76 3.36 4.63
C VAL A 139 -4.44 2.06 5.38
N LEU A 140 -5.30 1.04 5.26
CA LEU A 140 -5.09 -0.27 5.86
C LEU A 140 -3.76 -0.89 5.41
N GLU A 141 -3.41 -0.77 4.13
CA GLU A 141 -2.16 -1.26 3.56
C GLU A 141 -0.95 -0.62 4.25
N THR A 142 -0.87 0.72 4.30
CA THR A 142 0.26 1.39 4.97
C THR A 142 0.40 0.90 6.41
N LEU A 143 -0.73 0.84 7.13
CA LEU A 143 -0.74 0.43 8.54
C LEU A 143 -0.39 -1.05 8.73
N SER A 144 -0.80 -1.93 7.82
CA SER A 144 -0.60 -3.37 7.97
C SER A 144 0.80 -3.77 7.56
N VAL A 145 1.29 -3.28 6.43
CA VAL A 145 2.66 -3.53 5.92
C VAL A 145 3.69 -3.07 6.93
N THR A 146 3.54 -1.84 7.44
CA THR A 146 4.47 -1.33 8.44
C THR A 146 4.35 -2.05 9.79
N ALA A 147 3.22 -2.71 10.12
CA ALA A 147 3.09 -3.57 11.31
C ALA A 147 3.57 -5.01 11.07
N GLY A 148 3.61 -5.46 9.82
CA GLY A 148 3.74 -6.87 9.46
C GLY A 148 2.49 -7.72 9.75
N THR A 149 1.32 -7.10 9.95
CA THR A 149 0.06 -7.81 10.28
C THR A 149 -1.17 -6.91 10.08
N LEU A 150 -2.32 -7.50 9.75
CA LEU A 150 -3.62 -6.81 9.63
C LEU A 150 -4.41 -6.84 10.94
N ALA A 151 -4.17 -7.83 11.80
CA ALA A 151 -4.99 -8.19 12.95
C ALA A 151 -5.46 -7.02 13.84
N PRO A 152 -4.58 -6.11 14.32
CA PRO A 152 -5.03 -5.01 15.18
C PRO A 152 -5.96 -4.02 14.46
N TRP A 153 -5.77 -3.84 13.15
CA TRP A 153 -6.54 -2.91 12.33
C TRP A 153 -7.92 -3.49 12.01
N LEU A 154 -7.97 -4.77 11.64
CA LEU A 154 -9.21 -5.50 11.40
C LEU A 154 -10.06 -5.64 12.68
N ALA A 155 -9.42 -5.86 13.83
CA ALA A 155 -10.10 -5.86 15.13
C ALA A 155 -10.74 -4.49 15.43
N ALA A 156 -9.99 -3.40 15.26
CA ALA A 156 -10.52 -2.04 15.44
C ALA A 156 -11.65 -1.71 14.45
N TRP A 157 -11.58 -2.21 13.21
CA TRP A 157 -12.66 -2.08 12.24
C TRP A 157 -13.92 -2.81 12.71
N ALA A 158 -13.78 -4.07 13.12
CA ALA A 158 -14.90 -4.87 13.63
C ALA A 158 -15.54 -4.31 14.91
N GLU A 159 -14.80 -3.55 15.71
CA GLU A 159 -15.34 -2.84 16.88
C GLU A 159 -16.04 -1.52 16.50
N THR A 160 -15.71 -0.93 15.36
CA THR A 160 -16.26 0.36 14.91
C THR A 160 -17.54 0.15 14.13
N ARG A 161 -18.68 0.24 14.82
CA ARG A 161 -20.04 0.05 14.26
C ARG A 161 -20.70 1.39 13.95
N THR A 162 -20.21 2.05 12.91
CA THR A 162 -20.73 3.32 12.40
C THR A 162 -21.12 3.17 10.93
N GLU A 163 -22.04 4.01 10.45
CA GLU A 163 -22.42 4.05 9.02
C GLU A 163 -21.20 4.27 8.11
N ALA A 164 -20.29 5.17 8.51
CA ALA A 164 -19.04 5.41 7.78
C ALA A 164 -18.17 4.14 7.66
N SER A 165 -18.06 3.36 8.74
CA SER A 165 -17.29 2.11 8.78
C SER A 165 -17.91 1.03 7.90
N ASP A 166 -19.25 0.95 7.84
CA ASP A 166 -19.97 0.01 6.98
C ASP A 166 -19.85 0.39 5.49
N LEU A 167 -19.88 1.69 5.16
CA LEU A 167 -19.63 2.18 3.80
C LEU A 167 -18.20 1.88 3.34
N HIS A 168 -17.21 2.12 4.22
CA HIS A 168 -15.82 1.74 3.95
C HIS A 168 -15.66 0.24 3.71
N LEU A 169 -16.41 -0.61 4.43
CA LEU A 169 -16.35 -2.05 4.24
C LEU A 169 -16.89 -2.44 2.85
N SER A 170 -17.96 -1.78 2.39
CA SER A 170 -18.48 -1.96 1.04
C SER A 170 -17.43 -1.59 -0.02
N ASP A 171 -16.83 -0.41 0.10
CA ASP A 171 -15.82 0.09 -0.85
C ASP A 171 -14.58 -0.83 -0.86
N ALA A 172 -14.16 -1.32 0.31
CA ALA A 172 -13.03 -2.23 0.43
C ALA A 172 -13.29 -3.60 -0.21
N LEU A 173 -14.50 -4.16 -0.03
CA LEU A 173 -14.91 -5.40 -0.67
C LEU A 173 -14.89 -5.27 -2.19
N ASP A 174 -15.45 -4.18 -2.72
CA ASP A 174 -15.44 -3.93 -4.17
C ASP A 174 -14.00 -3.82 -4.70
N HIS A 175 -13.13 -3.09 -4.01
CA HIS A 175 -11.72 -2.98 -4.39
C HIS A 175 -10.97 -4.33 -4.34
N TRP A 176 -11.07 -5.12 -3.26
CA TRP A 176 -10.36 -6.40 -3.17
C TRP A 176 -10.89 -7.46 -4.15
N LEU A 177 -12.18 -7.44 -4.47
CA LEU A 177 -12.79 -8.39 -5.39
C LEU A 177 -12.54 -8.04 -6.86
N CYS A 178 -12.49 -6.74 -7.19
CA CYS A 178 -12.29 -6.28 -8.57
C CYS A 178 -10.82 -6.08 -8.93
N GLU A 179 -9.98 -5.65 -7.99
CA GLU A 179 -8.62 -5.18 -8.27
C GLU A 179 -7.53 -5.97 -7.52
N GLY A 180 -7.82 -6.48 -6.31
CA GLY A 180 -6.79 -6.98 -5.39
C GLY A 180 -6.52 -8.49 -5.35
N GLU A 181 -7.14 -9.28 -6.24
CA GLU A 181 -7.02 -10.75 -6.23
C GLU A 181 -7.09 -11.38 -4.82
N LEU A 182 -8.21 -11.21 -4.11
CA LEU A 182 -8.41 -11.61 -2.70
C LEU A 182 -7.84 -12.99 -2.27
N ALA A 183 -7.67 -13.94 -3.19
CA ALA A 183 -7.09 -15.26 -2.92
C ALA A 183 -5.56 -15.28 -2.71
N ASP A 184 -4.83 -14.26 -3.17
CA ASP A 184 -3.38 -14.07 -2.98
C ASP A 184 -3.07 -12.56 -2.82
N LEU A 185 -3.93 -11.83 -2.11
CA LEU A 185 -3.74 -10.40 -1.86
C LEU A 185 -2.44 -10.16 -1.11
N ARG A 186 -1.56 -9.37 -1.73
CA ARG A 186 -0.30 -8.90 -1.15
C ARG A 186 -0.34 -7.38 -1.05
N LEU A 187 0.23 -6.87 0.04
CA LEU A 187 0.27 -5.46 0.37
C LEU A 187 1.72 -5.01 0.48
N GLY A 188 1.95 -3.75 0.12
CA GLY A 188 3.25 -3.11 0.06
C GLY A 188 3.84 -3.14 -1.35
N PHE A 189 4.70 -2.17 -1.66
CA PHE A 189 5.23 -2.00 -3.01
C PHE A 189 6.10 -3.19 -3.45
N TYR A 190 6.66 -3.94 -2.51
CA TYR A 190 7.45 -5.13 -2.77
C TYR A 190 6.77 -6.42 -2.25
N ASP A 191 5.43 -6.42 -2.15
CA ASP A 191 4.64 -7.55 -1.67
C ASP A 191 5.03 -8.02 -0.25
N GLU A 192 5.40 -7.09 0.63
CA GLU A 192 5.94 -7.41 1.96
C GLU A 192 4.99 -8.18 2.87
N LEU A 193 3.67 -8.03 2.66
CA LEU A 193 2.67 -8.65 3.51
C LEU A 193 1.64 -9.44 2.69
N HIS A 194 1.65 -10.76 2.85
CA HIS A 194 0.57 -11.62 2.36
C HIS A 194 -0.66 -11.47 3.27
N ALA A 195 -1.66 -10.73 2.81
CA ALA A 195 -2.80 -10.29 3.62
C ALA A 195 -3.93 -11.32 3.69
N THR A 196 -4.11 -12.14 2.66
CA THR A 196 -5.16 -13.17 2.56
C THR A 196 -5.36 -14.01 3.82
N PRO A 197 -4.31 -14.53 4.49
CA PRO A 197 -4.48 -15.43 5.65
C PRO A 197 -5.12 -14.76 6.87
N GLU A 198 -5.02 -13.44 7.00
CA GLU A 198 -5.66 -12.68 8.09
C GLU A 198 -7.00 -12.08 7.63
N LEU A 199 -7.05 -11.60 6.39
CA LEU A 199 -8.22 -10.94 5.83
C LEU A 199 -9.40 -11.90 5.61
N LEU A 200 -9.16 -13.07 5.01
CA LEU A 200 -10.24 -14.02 4.73
C LEU A 200 -10.95 -14.52 6.00
N PRO A 201 -10.25 -14.96 7.07
CA PRO A 201 -10.91 -15.36 8.31
C PRO A 201 -11.67 -14.22 9.00
N TRP A 202 -11.26 -12.97 8.78
CA TRP A 202 -11.98 -11.80 9.29
C TRP A 202 -13.24 -11.50 8.48
N LEU A 203 -13.21 -11.67 7.15
CA LEU A 203 -14.36 -11.43 6.27
C LEU A 203 -15.47 -12.48 6.42
N LEU A 204 -15.11 -13.77 6.51
CA LEU A 204 -16.09 -14.88 6.48
C LEU A 204 -17.19 -14.80 7.58
N PRO A 205 -16.91 -14.36 8.82
CA PRO A 205 -17.94 -14.23 9.86
C PRO A 205 -18.81 -12.97 9.74
N LEU A 206 -18.44 -12.00 8.89
CA LEU A 206 -19.20 -10.75 8.73
C LEU A 206 -20.48 -10.95 7.90
N GLU A 207 -20.59 -12.10 7.22
CA GLU A 207 -21.73 -12.47 6.39
C GLU A 207 -22.98 -12.74 7.25
N VAL A 208 -23.98 -11.87 7.07
CA VAL A 208 -25.44 -11.97 7.35
C VAL A 208 -25.99 -10.75 8.12
N GLY A 209 -25.17 -10.07 8.93
CA GLY A 209 -25.67 -8.98 9.80
C GLY A 209 -25.21 -7.55 9.47
N CYS A 210 -24.05 -7.37 8.83
CA CYS A 210 -23.44 -6.04 8.62
C CYS A 210 -23.65 -5.49 7.20
N ILE A 211 -24.14 -6.31 6.27
CA ILE A 211 -24.50 -5.89 4.90
C ILE A 211 -25.93 -5.36 4.94
N GLY A 212 -26.13 -4.25 5.63
CA GLY A 212 -27.41 -3.59 5.80
C GLY A 212 -27.76 -2.67 4.61
N ALA A 213 -28.65 -3.14 3.73
CA ALA A 213 -29.59 -2.35 2.92
C ALA A 213 -29.09 -1.19 2.03
N VAL A 214 -27.81 -1.10 1.68
CA VAL A 214 -27.32 -0.23 0.61
C VAL A 214 -26.75 -1.11 -0.50
N HIS A 215 -27.53 -1.25 -1.58
CA HIS A 215 -27.34 -2.15 -2.74
C HIS A 215 -27.71 -3.64 -2.54
N ALA A 216 -29.01 -3.90 -2.38
CA ALA A 216 -29.62 -5.19 -2.68
C ALA A 216 -29.54 -5.48 -4.20
N GLY A 217 -28.36 -5.87 -4.69
CA GLY A 217 -28.20 -6.32 -6.08
C GLY A 217 -26.77 -6.72 -6.45
N GLY A 218 -25.75 -6.06 -5.91
CA GLY A 218 -24.34 -6.28 -6.30
C GLY A 218 -23.54 -7.07 -5.27
N VAL A 219 -23.39 -6.54 -4.05
CA VAL A 219 -22.43 -7.05 -3.06
C VAL A 219 -22.85 -8.42 -2.50
N ALA A 220 -24.14 -8.64 -2.23
CA ALA A 220 -24.63 -9.96 -1.81
C ALA A 220 -24.42 -11.05 -2.87
N ALA A 221 -24.48 -10.68 -4.17
CA ALA A 221 -24.20 -11.60 -5.26
C ALA A 221 -22.70 -11.90 -5.35
N SER A 222 -21.83 -10.89 -5.15
CA SER A 222 -20.37 -11.06 -5.14
C SER A 222 -19.89 -11.89 -3.94
N VAL A 223 -20.45 -11.68 -2.76
CA VAL A 223 -20.13 -12.43 -1.53
C VAL A 223 -20.60 -13.90 -1.64
N LEU A 224 -21.84 -14.14 -2.11
CA LEU A 224 -22.32 -15.50 -2.40
C LEU A 224 -21.53 -16.16 -3.54
N ALA A 225 -21.06 -15.40 -4.53
CA ALA A 225 -20.20 -15.91 -5.59
C ALA A 225 -18.81 -16.29 -5.06
N VAL A 226 -18.24 -15.55 -4.10
CA VAL A 226 -16.98 -15.89 -3.44
C VAL A 226 -17.15 -17.12 -2.53
N GLY A 227 -18.23 -17.19 -1.75
CA GLY A 227 -18.57 -18.37 -0.96
C GLY A 227 -18.77 -19.62 -1.84
N GLY A 228 -19.45 -19.46 -2.99
CA GLY A 228 -19.62 -20.49 -4.00
C GLY A 228 -18.30 -20.90 -4.68
N TRP A 229 -17.48 -19.93 -5.08
CA TRP A 229 -16.18 -20.14 -5.73
C TRP A 229 -15.16 -20.82 -4.79
N LEU A 230 -15.13 -20.44 -3.51
CA LEU A 230 -14.30 -21.08 -2.49
C LEU A 230 -14.77 -22.50 -2.15
N ALA A 231 -16.08 -22.75 -2.16
CA ALA A 231 -16.64 -24.09 -1.97
C ALA A 231 -16.29 -25.03 -3.13
N ASP A 232 -16.34 -24.53 -4.37
CA ASP A 232 -16.03 -25.30 -5.58
C ASP A 232 -14.53 -25.66 -5.69
N ARG A 233 -13.63 -24.75 -5.26
CA ARG A 233 -12.18 -25.05 -5.16
C ARG A 233 -11.86 -26.09 -4.08
N ARG A 234 -12.57 -26.12 -2.94
CA ARG A 234 -12.40 -27.19 -1.94
C ARG A 234 -12.85 -28.56 -2.47
N ALA A 235 -13.86 -28.59 -3.34
CA ALA A 235 -14.27 -29.82 -4.02
C ALA A 235 -13.21 -30.28 -5.04
N ALA A 236 -12.64 -29.36 -5.82
CA ALA A 236 -11.56 -29.67 -6.77
C ALA A 236 -10.27 -30.18 -6.09
N HIS A 237 -9.87 -29.61 -4.94
CA HIS A 237 -8.72 -30.10 -4.17
C HIS A 237 -8.96 -31.46 -3.50
N ARG A 238 -10.20 -31.80 -3.14
CA ARG A 238 -10.54 -33.17 -2.66
C ARG A 238 -10.50 -34.21 -3.76
N ILE A 239 -10.78 -33.84 -5.01
CA ILE A 239 -10.73 -34.75 -6.15
C ILE A 239 -9.27 -35.05 -6.57
N MET A 240 -8.35 -34.08 -6.45
CA MET A 240 -6.93 -34.28 -6.77
C MET A 240 -6.14 -35.05 -5.69
N ALA A 241 -6.61 -35.09 -4.44
CA ALA A 241 -5.96 -35.86 -3.38
C ALA A 241 -6.33 -37.37 -3.40
N GLY A 242 -7.16 -37.80 -4.36
CA GLY A 242 -7.79 -39.11 -4.35
C GLY A 242 -7.68 -39.90 -5.66
N GLN A 243 -6.62 -39.76 -6.46
CA GLN A 243 -6.29 -40.76 -7.50
C GLN A 243 -4.87 -40.58 -8.04
N LEU A 244 -3.90 -41.25 -7.41
CA LEU A 244 -2.61 -41.53 -8.03
C LEU A 244 -2.76 -42.81 -8.87
N VAL A 245 -3.01 -42.67 -10.18
CA VAL A 245 -2.78 -43.74 -11.14
C VAL A 245 -1.71 -43.25 -12.10
N LEU A 246 -0.52 -43.84 -11.98
CA LEU A 246 0.58 -43.70 -12.93
C LEU A 246 0.08 -44.11 -14.33
N VAL A 247 0.13 -43.19 -15.28
CA VAL A 247 0.11 -43.53 -16.71
C VAL A 247 1.44 -43.10 -17.29
N ASP A 248 2.24 -44.10 -17.63
CA ASP A 248 3.50 -44.01 -18.34
C ASP A 248 3.25 -43.49 -19.76
N ILE A 249 3.89 -42.36 -20.13
CA ILE A 249 3.86 -41.81 -21.48
C ILE A 249 5.31 -41.72 -21.96
N GLY A 250 5.68 -42.67 -22.84
CA GLY A 250 7.01 -42.78 -23.44
C GLY A 250 7.42 -41.58 -24.32
N PRO A 251 8.69 -41.54 -24.77
CA PRO A 251 9.33 -40.32 -25.26
C PRO A 251 8.88 -39.92 -26.67
N PRO A 252 8.94 -38.61 -27.02
CA PRO A 252 8.40 -38.10 -28.28
C PRO A 252 9.36 -38.32 -29.47
N ARG A 253 8.80 -38.81 -30.58
CA ARG A 253 9.47 -38.84 -31.89
C ARG A 253 9.43 -37.45 -32.54
N ARG A 254 10.59 -36.98 -32.99
CA ARG A 254 10.75 -35.74 -33.78
C ARG A 254 10.28 -35.96 -35.22
N LEU A 255 9.44 -35.07 -35.73
CA LEU A 255 9.20 -34.88 -37.16
C LEU A 255 9.66 -33.47 -37.56
N ARG A 256 10.56 -33.42 -38.53
CA ARG A 256 10.97 -32.20 -39.26
C ARG A 256 9.99 -31.97 -40.42
N SER A 257 9.57 -30.74 -40.64
CA SER A 257 9.43 -30.14 -41.98
C SER A 257 9.36 -28.61 -41.88
N ARG A 258 9.69 -27.97 -42.99
CA ARG A 258 10.28 -26.63 -43.17
C ARG A 258 9.24 -25.53 -43.52
N PRO A 259 9.65 -24.25 -43.63
CA PRO A 259 8.82 -23.06 -43.45
C PRO A 259 8.26 -22.48 -44.75
N GLY A 260 7.19 -21.69 -44.63
CA GLY A 260 6.60 -20.87 -45.70
C GLY A 260 6.02 -19.57 -45.13
N GLN A 261 6.38 -18.46 -45.77
CA GLN A 261 6.08 -17.04 -45.49
C GLN A 261 4.59 -16.67 -45.52
N LEU A 262 4.22 -15.59 -44.82
CA LEU A 262 3.32 -14.46 -45.19
C LEU A 262 2.79 -13.81 -43.89
N GLN A 263 2.58 -12.52 -43.70
CA GLN A 263 3.06 -11.26 -44.27
C GLN A 263 2.69 -10.19 -43.22
N VAL A 264 3.53 -9.17 -43.10
CA VAL A 264 3.25 -7.96 -42.32
C VAL A 264 2.13 -7.17 -42.99
N ARG A 265 1.13 -6.75 -42.22
CA ARG A 265 0.25 -5.64 -42.56
C ARG A 265 0.25 -4.65 -41.41
N ASP A 266 0.93 -3.54 -41.64
CA ASP A 266 0.62 -2.26 -41.03
C ASP A 266 -0.75 -1.77 -41.52
N LEU A 267 -1.48 -1.09 -40.64
CA LEU A 267 -2.10 0.22 -40.85
C LEU A 267 -3.07 0.51 -39.70
N GLY A 268 -2.86 1.63 -38.97
CA GLY A 268 -3.90 2.19 -38.11
C GLY A 268 -3.44 3.07 -36.95
N HIS A 269 -2.66 4.11 -37.22
CA HIS A 269 -2.38 5.19 -36.28
C HIS A 269 -3.63 6.06 -36.08
N VAL A 270 -4.05 6.28 -34.82
CA VAL A 270 -4.97 7.37 -34.41
C VAL A 270 -4.33 8.06 -33.19
N PRO A 271 -4.14 9.39 -33.21
CA PRO A 271 -3.44 10.13 -32.16
C PRO A 271 -4.39 10.71 -31.09
N GLY A 272 -3.92 10.79 -29.85
CA GLY A 272 -4.40 11.80 -28.88
C GLY A 272 -4.46 11.39 -27.40
N SER A 273 -3.35 11.65 -26.68
CA SER A 273 -3.28 12.32 -25.35
C SER A 273 -3.97 11.63 -24.15
N VAL A 274 -3.32 11.31 -23.01
CA VAL A 274 -2.18 11.97 -22.33
C VAL A 274 -1.37 10.94 -21.53
N ASP A 275 -0.06 10.90 -21.78
CA ASP A 275 0.95 10.33 -20.89
C ASP A 275 1.31 11.35 -19.80
N SER A 276 1.51 10.88 -18.57
CA SER A 276 2.29 11.58 -17.55
C SER A 276 3.12 10.59 -16.74
N TRP A 277 4.07 9.94 -17.42
CA TRP A 277 5.20 9.25 -16.80
C TRP A 277 6.43 9.43 -17.69
N ALA A 278 7.08 10.60 -17.57
CA ALA A 278 8.38 10.84 -18.19
C ALA A 278 9.10 12.00 -17.49
N LEU A 279 9.76 11.72 -16.36
CA LEU A 279 10.85 12.54 -15.84
C LEU A 279 11.97 11.61 -15.38
N CYS A 280 12.86 11.26 -16.31
CA CYS A 280 14.31 11.13 -16.08
C CYS A 280 15.01 10.75 -17.39
N ALA A 281 15.18 11.75 -18.25
CA ALA A 281 16.24 11.78 -19.25
C ALA A 281 16.60 13.24 -19.52
N LYS A 282 17.64 13.74 -18.85
CA LYS A 282 18.37 14.92 -19.33
C LYS A 282 19.85 14.59 -19.37
N SER A 283 20.29 14.34 -20.60
CA SER A 283 21.68 14.37 -21.04
C SER A 283 22.13 15.82 -21.14
N GLY A 284 23.37 16.10 -20.74
CA GLY A 284 24.05 17.39 -20.94
C GLY A 284 25.11 17.64 -19.88
#